data_AF-A0A1I8IKT0-F1
#
_entry.id   AF-A0A1I8IKT0-F1
#
_cell.length_a   1.000
_cell.length_b   1.000
_cell.length_c   1.000
_cell.angle_alpha   90.00
_cell.angle_beta   90.00
_cell.angle_gamma   90.00
#
_symmetry.space_group_name_H-M   'P 1'
#
loop_
_entity.id
_entity.type
_entity.pdbx_description
1 polymer ?
#
loop_
_entity_poly.entity_id
_entity_poly.type
_entity_poly.pdbx_seq_one_letter_code
_entity_poly.pdbx_strand_id
1 'polypeptide(L)'
;MHLCSAGPSALRQLLLLALLSIAVSAAPDKCSVCNRLTEAFEQGLQRTAKDNFGGGNTHWEESRLGSWASSETRLVDIQERLCSDEGKEEAVACHALLEQFEEP
;
A
#
# COMPACT_ATOMS: atom_id res chain seq x y z
N MET A 1 -44.03 26.35 -24.79
CA MET A 1 -43.83 25.02 -25.38
C MET A 1 -42.35 24.87 -25.69
N HIS A 2 -41.58 24.20 -24.84
CA HIS A 2 -40.33 23.53 -25.22
C HIS A 2 -40.00 22.55 -24.11
N LEU A 3 -40.66 21.38 -24.16
CA LEU A 3 -40.13 20.19 -23.51
C LEU A 3 -38.91 19.79 -24.33
N CYS A 4 -37.72 19.94 -23.76
CA CYS A 4 -36.51 19.32 -24.30
C CYS A 4 -36.72 17.81 -24.34
N SER A 5 -36.92 17.23 -25.52
CA SER A 5 -36.84 15.78 -25.69
C SER A 5 -35.38 15.38 -25.50
N ALA A 6 -35.04 14.72 -24.40
CA ALA A 6 -33.75 14.07 -24.25
C ALA A 6 -33.65 12.98 -25.34
N GLY A 7 -32.83 13.22 -26.37
CA GLY A 7 -32.57 12.22 -27.40
C GLY A 7 -31.87 10.99 -26.81
N PRO A 8 -31.94 9.81 -27.46
CA PRO A 8 -31.31 8.57 -26.98
C PRO A 8 -29.79 8.72 -26.72
N SER A 9 -29.13 9.67 -27.37
CA SER A 9 -27.73 10.03 -27.12
C SER A 9 -27.48 10.64 -25.75
N ALA A 10 -28.43 11.43 -25.21
CA ALA A 10 -28.30 12.04 -23.88
C ALA A 10 -28.43 10.98 -22.78
N LEU A 11 -29.31 10.00 -22.95
CA LEU A 11 -29.45 8.88 -22.01
C LEU A 11 -28.18 8.02 -21.99
N ARG A 12 -27.61 7.73 -23.17
CA ARG A 12 -26.34 7.01 -23.29
C ARG A 12 -25.18 7.79 -22.66
N GLN A 13 -25.12 9.11 -22.86
CA GLN A 13 -24.09 9.95 -22.26
C GLN A 13 -24.24 10.02 -20.73
N LEU A 14 -25.46 10.16 -20.21
CA LEU A 14 -25.75 10.14 -18.78
C LEU A 14 -25.40 8.78 -18.15
N LEU A 15 -25.71 7.68 -18.83
CA LEU A 15 -25.36 6.34 -18.36
C LEU A 15 -23.84 6.12 -18.34
N LEU A 16 -23.12 6.59 -19.37
CA LEU A 16 -21.66 6.55 -19.42
C LEU A 16 -21.03 7.38 -18.29
N LEU A 17 -21.54 8.59 -18.05
CA LEU A 17 -21.09 9.46 -16.96
C LEU A 17 -21.32 8.81 -15.60
N ALA A 18 -22.50 8.24 -15.37
CA ALA A 18 -22.83 7.54 -14.13
C ALA A 18 -21.90 6.33 -13.88
N LEU A 19 -21.64 5.52 -14.91
CA LEU A 19 -20.71 4.38 -14.82
C LEU A 19 -19.27 4.84 -14.51
N LEU A 20 -18.82 5.94 -15.12
CA LEU A 20 -17.49 6.51 -14.84
C LEU A 20 -17.39 6.98 -13.38
N SER A 21 -18.41 7.66 -12.87
CA SER A 21 -18.43 8.16 -11.49
C SER A 21 -18.38 7.02 -10.46
N ILE A 22 -19.10 5.92 -10.73
CA ILE A 22 -19.09 4.74 -9.85
C ILE A 22 -17.69 4.12 -9.81
N ALA A 23 -17.05 3.94 -10.97
CA ALA A 23 -15.71 3.36 -11.05
C ALA A 23 -14.65 4.19 -10.30
N VAL A 24 -14.71 5.52 -10.38
CA VAL A 24 -13.80 6.42 -9.65
C VAL A 24 -13.98 6.31 -8.13
N SER A 25 -15.21 6.11 -7.65
CA SER A 25 -15.48 5.96 -6.22
C SER A 25 -15.02 4.63 -5.62
N ALA A 26 -14.76 3.63 -6.47
CA ALA A 26 -14.35 2.29 -6.03
C ALA A 26 -12.83 2.16 -5.81
N ALA A 27 -12.03 3.13 -6.29
CA ALA A 27 -10.59 3.10 -6.09
C ALA A 27 -10.21 3.40 -4.63
N PRO A 28 -9.21 2.71 -4.05
CA PRO A 28 -8.73 3.01 -2.70
C PRO A 28 -8.21 4.45 -2.61
N ASP A 29 -8.65 5.20 -1.60
CA ASP A 29 -8.10 6.55 -1.35
C ASP A 29 -6.77 6.48 -0.59
N LYS A 30 -5.93 7.52 -0.75
CA LYS A 30 -4.59 7.56 -0.17
C LYS A 30 -4.57 7.43 1.36
N CYS A 31 -5.57 7.96 2.06
CA CYS A 31 -5.63 7.90 3.53
C CYS A 31 -5.93 6.46 3.96
N SER A 32 -6.90 5.80 3.34
CA SER A 32 -7.20 4.39 3.60
C SER A 32 -6.00 3.48 3.34
N VAL A 33 -5.25 3.72 2.26
CA VAL A 33 -4.04 2.95 1.94
C VAL A 33 -2.94 3.20 2.97
N CYS A 34 -2.70 4.45 3.38
CA CYS A 34 -1.67 4.80 4.37
C CYS A 34 -1.94 4.19 5.76
N ASN A 35 -3.22 4.14 6.19
CA ASN A 35 -3.58 3.49 7.45
C ASN A 35 -3.25 1.99 7.42
N ARG A 36 -3.65 1.29 6.36
CA ARG A 36 -3.32 -0.13 6.17
C ARG A 36 -1.82 -0.39 6.11
N LEU A 37 -1.09 0.46 5.40
CA LEU A 37 0.37 0.39 5.33
C LEU A 37 1.02 0.54 6.71
N THR A 38 0.50 1.44 7.55
CA THR A 38 0.96 1.63 8.93
C THR A 38 0.67 0.40 9.79
N GLU A 39 -0.54 -0.17 9.69
CA GLU A 39 -0.91 -1.41 10.37
C GLU A 39 -0.02 -2.59 9.94
N ALA A 40 0.26 -2.73 8.64
CA ALA A 40 1.16 -3.74 8.10
C ALA A 40 2.59 -3.55 8.59
N PHE A 41 3.05 -2.30 8.73
CA PHE A 41 4.36 -1.98 9.29
C PHE A 41 4.47 -2.39 10.76
N GLU A 42 3.46 -2.08 11.57
CA GLU A 42 3.39 -2.52 12.98
C GLU A 42 3.41 -4.05 13.10
N GLN A 43 2.68 -4.74 12.24
CA GLN A 43 2.73 -6.21 12.16
C GLN A 43 4.11 -6.71 11.75
N GLY A 44 4.78 -6.05 10.81
CA GLY A 44 6.16 -6.33 10.41
C GLY A 44 7.15 -6.16 11.56
N LEU A 45 6.97 -5.15 12.41
CA LEU A 45 7.77 -4.98 13.62
C LEU A 45 7.61 -6.18 14.57
N GLN A 46 6.39 -6.66 14.79
CA GLN A 46 6.15 -7.83 15.64
C GLN A 46 6.71 -9.12 15.03
N ARG A 47 6.51 -9.30 13.73
CA ARG A 47 6.98 -10.46 12.96
C ARG A 47 8.50 -10.63 13.05
N THR A 48 9.23 -9.52 12.95
CA THR A 48 10.70 -9.49 12.89
C THR A 48 11.38 -9.28 14.25
N ALA A 49 10.61 -9.19 15.35
CA ALA A 49 11.12 -8.82 16.67
C ALA A 49 12.14 -9.80 17.26
N LYS A 50 12.12 -11.07 16.82
CA LYS A 50 13.00 -12.14 17.30
C LYS A 50 14.05 -12.59 16.28
N ASP A 51 14.13 -11.89 15.16
CA ASP A 51 15.07 -12.19 14.10
C ASP A 51 16.47 -11.62 14.40
N ASN A 52 17.40 -11.86 13.48
CA ASN A 52 18.78 -11.41 13.54
C ASN A 52 19.32 -11.31 12.10
N PHE A 53 20.60 -10.98 11.95
CA PHE A 53 21.22 -10.81 10.63
C PHE A 53 21.45 -12.13 9.86
N GLY A 54 21.26 -13.30 10.49
CA GLY A 54 21.29 -14.61 9.84
C GLY A 54 22.69 -15.25 9.68
N GLY A 55 23.75 -14.65 10.24
CA GLY A 55 25.15 -15.07 10.10
C GLY A 55 25.64 -16.08 11.15
N GLY A 56 24.78 -16.51 12.08
CA GLY A 56 25.05 -17.62 13.01
C GLY A 56 25.89 -17.29 14.24
N ASN A 57 26.46 -16.08 14.35
CA ASN A 57 27.15 -15.60 15.55
C ASN A 57 26.65 -14.22 15.97
N THR A 58 25.60 -14.20 16.79
CA THR A 58 24.94 -12.97 17.28
C THR A 58 25.89 -12.00 17.98
N HIS A 59 26.87 -12.49 18.75
CA HIS A 59 27.81 -11.60 19.45
C HIS A 59 28.70 -10.83 18.46
N TRP A 60 29.17 -11.49 17.40
CA TRP A 60 29.95 -10.83 16.36
C TRP A 60 29.10 -9.80 15.60
N GLU A 61 27.87 -10.17 15.27
CA GLU A 61 26.92 -9.30 14.56
C GLU A 61 26.62 -8.03 15.36
N GLU A 62 26.24 -8.15 16.64
CA GLU A 62 25.94 -6.98 17.48
C GLU A 62 27.16 -6.06 17.64
N SER A 63 28.36 -6.64 17.74
CA SER A 63 29.61 -5.87 17.90
C SER A 63 30.05 -5.14 16.62
N ARG A 64 29.59 -5.58 15.44
CA ARG A 64 30.07 -5.08 14.13
C ARG A 64 29.00 -4.37 13.31
N LEU A 65 27.78 -4.87 13.34
CA LEU A 65 26.63 -4.39 12.57
C LEU A 65 25.67 -3.56 13.43
N GLY A 66 25.79 -3.63 14.76
CA GLY A 66 24.90 -2.97 15.70
C GLY A 66 23.64 -3.79 15.97
N SER A 67 22.62 -3.13 16.52
CA SER A 67 21.38 -3.81 16.90
C SER A 67 20.51 -4.14 15.68
N TRP A 68 20.07 -5.40 15.58
CA TRP A 68 19.04 -5.82 14.63
C TRP A 68 17.76 -4.97 14.77
N ALA A 69 17.37 -4.64 16.01
CA ALA A 69 16.12 -3.95 16.29
C ALA A 69 16.01 -2.59 15.59
N SER A 70 17.13 -1.92 15.35
CA SER A 70 17.21 -0.61 14.70
C SER A 70 18.04 -0.64 13.41
N SER A 71 18.22 -1.81 12.79
CA SER A 71 19.02 -1.95 11.57
C SER A 71 18.23 -1.59 10.32
N GLU A 72 18.93 -1.10 9.30
CA GLU A 72 18.37 -0.92 7.95
C GLU A 72 17.92 -2.27 7.36
N THR A 73 18.65 -3.36 7.65
CA THR A 73 18.26 -4.71 7.20
C THR A 73 16.88 -5.11 7.71
N ARG A 74 16.58 -4.82 8.98
CA ARG A 74 15.25 -5.08 9.54
C ARG A 74 14.18 -4.21 8.89
N LEU A 75 14.52 -2.95 8.60
CA LEU A 75 13.62 -2.05 7.88
C LEU A 75 13.27 -2.58 6.48
N VAL A 76 14.26 -3.09 5.73
CA VAL A 76 14.05 -3.68 4.39
C VAL A 76 13.17 -4.93 4.46
N ASP A 77 13.44 -5.89 5.36
CA ASP A 77 12.60 -7.10 5.49
C ASP A 77 11.14 -6.78 5.87
N ILE A 78 10.92 -5.70 6.64
CA ILE A 78 9.56 -5.20 6.89
C ILE A 78 8.94 -4.65 5.60
N GLN A 79 9.65 -3.78 4.86
CA GLN A 79 9.16 -3.11 3.65
C GLN A 79 8.79 -4.10 2.54
N GLU A 80 9.57 -5.15 2.34
CA GLU A 80 9.34 -6.19 1.31
C GLU A 80 7.98 -6.89 1.45
N ARG A 81 7.36 -6.83 2.63
CA ARG A 81 6.12 -7.56 2.95
C ARG A 81 4.91 -6.66 3.23
N LEU A 82 5.03 -5.33 3.08
CA LEU A 82 3.97 -4.38 3.48
C LEU A 82 2.68 -4.54 2.69
N CYS A 83 2.76 -4.92 1.41
CA CYS A 83 1.61 -5.03 0.51
C CYS A 83 1.20 -6.49 0.20
N SER A 84 1.77 -7.48 0.91
CA SER A 84 1.64 -8.90 0.54
C SER A 84 0.29 -9.54 0.91
N ASP A 85 -0.39 -9.01 1.91
CA ASP A 85 -1.63 -9.60 2.46
C ASP A 85 -2.92 -8.97 1.87
N GLU A 86 -2.78 -8.05 0.92
CA GLU A 86 -3.87 -7.28 0.32
C GLU A 86 -4.48 -7.95 -0.92
N GLY A 87 -5.72 -7.56 -1.28
CA GLY A 87 -6.33 -7.90 -2.57
C GLY A 87 -5.55 -7.28 -3.75
N LYS A 88 -5.79 -7.75 -4.98
CA LYS A 88 -5.02 -7.31 -6.16
C LYS A 88 -5.10 -5.78 -6.39
N GLU A 89 -6.27 -5.18 -6.21
CA GLU A 89 -6.47 -3.74 -6.45
C GLU A 89 -5.84 -2.91 -5.32
N GLU A 90 -5.97 -3.37 -4.09
CA GLU A 90 -5.38 -2.78 -2.89
C GLU A 90 -3.85 -2.87 -2.90
N ALA A 91 -3.29 -4.00 -3.33
CA ALA A 91 -1.85 -4.19 -3.46
C ALA A 91 -1.24 -3.20 -4.47
N VAL A 92 -1.90 -2.97 -5.61
CA VAL A 92 -1.46 -1.96 -6.59
C VAL A 92 -1.45 -0.56 -5.99
N ALA A 93 -2.50 -0.19 -5.25
CA ALA A 93 -2.56 1.12 -4.58
C ALA A 93 -1.51 1.24 -3.46
N CYS A 94 -1.25 0.16 -2.72
CA CYS A 94 -0.22 0.07 -1.69
C CYS A 94 1.18 0.28 -2.27
N HIS A 95 1.56 -0.48 -3.29
CA HIS A 95 2.85 -0.33 -3.97
C HIS A 95 3.01 1.08 -4.56
N ALA A 96 1.99 1.61 -5.23
CA ALA A 96 2.04 2.98 -5.75
C ALA A 96 2.24 4.05 -4.67
N LEU A 97 1.76 3.80 -3.43
CA LEU A 97 2.01 4.67 -2.29
C LEU A 97 3.44 4.49 -1.74
N LEU A 98 3.90 3.25 -1.59
CA LEU A 98 5.22 2.92 -1.04
C LEU A 98 6.36 3.53 -1.87
N GLU A 99 6.28 3.43 -3.20
CA GLU A 99 7.26 3.97 -4.14
C GLU A 99 7.47 5.50 -4.01
N GLN A 100 6.44 6.24 -3.56
CA GLN A 100 6.57 7.69 -3.30
C GLN A 100 7.49 7.99 -2.10
N PHE A 101 7.86 6.99 -1.30
CA PHE A 101 8.67 7.12 -0.09
C PHE A 101 10.02 6.36 -0.17
N GLU A 102 10.28 5.61 -1.26
CA GLU A 102 11.52 4.83 -1.41
C GLU A 102 12.71 5.63 -1.95
N GLU A 103 12.50 6.81 -2.57
CA GLU A 103 13.58 7.69 -3.05
C GLU A 103 13.46 9.14 -2.52
N PRO A 104 14.56 9.76 -2.04
CA PRO A 104 14.71 11.22 -1.95
C PRO A 104 15.29 11.86 -3.22
#